data_AF-A0A5J6XR71-F1
#
_entry.id   AF-A0A5J6XR71-F1
#
_cell.length_a   1.000
_cell.length_b   1.000
_cell.length_c   1.000
_cell.angle_alpha   90.00
_cell.angle_beta   90.00
_cell.angle_gamma   90.00
#
_symmetry.space_group_name_H-M   'P 1'
#
loop_
_entity.id
_entity.type
_entity.pdbx_description
1 polymer ?
#
loop_
_entity_poly.entity_id
_entity_poly.type
_entity_poly.pdbx_seq_one_letter_code
_entity_poly.pdbx_strand_id
1 'polypeptide(L)'
;MWETWIIEIAKGIGELFLHPLFYVGFILTYILGSMRVKQERKLFHVRVEDSMIEMKEYIVPSLVWGLILSVITGLLGLAVPFDFIVIVGIFMLLISVSMQIRFLSPAYTVGLAFLVIYILYVTGFDGILNNSFFAFEQAIYPSIAVLIGLLIITEGVLIRKRGAIQVSPSVEKGKRGLYIGTQTTKRVWLVPVLLFIPNGMLNVSGDFWPVFSFGGTDWSPILVPFFMGFSLKVKSNLMGNVAGRLGNHVAILGIIVLALAVAGKWYPIVSLAAAIVAILGREVIQFVYKNNENQSNAFFTSGKKGLMILGVLPESPAERMGLKAGERLTRVNGQQVYNSEQLYEALQINRAHCKLEVYDTNEQIRLVQNALYEGDHHELGILTVDSELKR
;
A
#
# COMPACT_ATOMS: atom_id res chain seq x y z
N MET A 1 2.84 0.38 40.64
CA MET A 1 1.96 -0.16 39.57
C MET A 1 2.04 0.70 38.31
N TRP A 2 1.73 2.00 38.34
CA TRP A 2 1.88 2.86 37.14
C TRP A 2 3.32 2.98 36.61
N GLU A 3 4.32 3.04 37.50
CA GLU A 3 5.73 3.12 37.11
C GLU A 3 6.19 1.89 36.31
N THR A 4 5.76 0.68 36.70
CA THR A 4 6.09 -0.55 35.97
C THR A 4 5.45 -0.58 34.59
N TRP A 5 4.20 -0.10 34.46
CA TRP A 5 3.56 0.03 33.15
C TRP A 5 4.31 1.00 32.22
N ILE A 6 4.71 2.17 32.74
CA ILE A 6 5.45 3.17 31.95
C ILE A 6 6.81 2.61 31.50
N ILE A 7 7.54 1.94 32.40
CA ILE A 7 8.84 1.35 32.10
C ILE A 7 8.71 0.24 31.07
N GLU A 8 7.76 -0.67 31.22
CA GLU A 8 7.56 -1.79 30.28
C GLU A 8 7.11 -1.29 28.90
N ILE A 9 6.20 -0.31 28.83
CA ILE A 9 5.83 0.30 27.55
C ILE A 9 7.02 1.01 26.89
N ALA A 10 7.84 1.72 27.68
CA ALA A 10 9.04 2.38 27.17
C ALA A 10 10.07 1.36 26.64
N LYS A 11 10.24 0.21 27.31
CA LYS A 11 11.05 -0.90 26.82
C LYS A 11 10.50 -1.45 25.51
N GLY A 12 9.19 -1.71 25.42
CA GLY A 12 8.54 -2.18 24.19
C GLY A 12 8.70 -1.20 23.01
N ILE A 13 8.69 0.11 23.27
CA ILE A 13 9.03 1.14 22.27
C ILE A 13 10.51 1.07 21.88
N GLY A 14 11.41 0.89 22.85
CA GLY A 14 12.85 0.71 22.60
C GLY A 14 13.15 -0.50 21.72
N GLU A 15 12.46 -1.62 21.94
CA GLU A 15 12.60 -2.85 21.17
C GLU A 15 12.26 -2.68 19.68
N LEU A 16 11.33 -1.76 19.34
CA LEU A 16 11.02 -1.45 17.94
C LEU A 16 12.27 -0.97 17.17
N PHE A 17 13.14 -0.19 17.80
CA PHE A 17 14.38 0.31 17.19
C PHE A 17 15.46 -0.77 17.08
N LEU A 18 15.35 -1.85 17.84
CA LEU A 18 16.22 -3.02 17.70
C LEU A 18 15.70 -3.99 16.64
N HIS A 19 14.41 -3.90 16.29
CA HIS A 19 13.78 -4.79 15.34
C HIS A 19 14.34 -4.61 13.91
N PRO A 20 14.87 -5.66 13.25
CA PRO A 20 15.54 -5.52 11.95
C PRO A 20 14.59 -5.01 10.85
N LEU A 21 13.30 -5.38 10.90
CA LEU A 21 12.28 -4.90 9.96
C LEU A 21 12.13 -3.38 9.93
N PHE A 22 12.42 -2.69 11.03
CA PHE A 22 12.36 -1.23 11.10
C PHE A 22 13.29 -0.60 10.07
N TYR A 23 14.54 -1.06 10.01
CA TYR A 23 15.54 -0.60 9.05
C TYR A 23 15.27 -1.09 7.62
N VAL A 24 14.81 -2.34 7.49
CA VAL A 24 14.50 -2.92 6.17
C VAL A 24 13.43 -2.12 5.45
N GLY A 25 12.44 -1.56 6.16
CA GLY A 25 11.41 -0.75 5.52
C GLY A 25 11.92 0.56 4.92
N PHE A 26 12.87 1.23 5.57
CA PHE A 26 13.54 2.40 5.01
C PHE A 26 14.37 2.06 3.78
N ILE A 27 15.12 0.95 3.83
CA ILE A 27 15.90 0.47 2.68
C ILE A 27 14.96 0.13 1.51
N LEU A 28 13.87 -0.60 1.78
CA LEU A 28 12.91 -1.02 0.77
C LEU A 28 12.24 0.18 0.09
N THR A 29 11.80 1.18 0.86
CA THR A 29 11.16 2.39 0.31
C THR A 29 12.14 3.24 -0.51
N TYR A 30 13.40 3.35 -0.08
CA TYR A 30 14.45 4.00 -0.86
C TYR A 30 14.73 3.29 -2.19
N ILE A 31 14.80 1.94 -2.18
CA ILE A 31 14.98 1.14 -3.40
C ILE A 31 13.79 1.33 -4.33
N LEU A 32 12.55 1.30 -3.82
CA LEU A 32 11.34 1.49 -4.62
C LEU A 32 11.30 2.87 -5.28
N GLY A 33 11.61 3.93 -4.54
CA GLY A 33 11.70 5.30 -5.08
C GLY A 33 12.79 5.40 -6.16
N SER A 34 13.95 4.79 -5.93
CA SER A 34 15.04 4.76 -6.92
C SER A 34 14.66 4.00 -8.19
N MET A 35 13.98 2.86 -8.07
CA MET A 35 13.49 2.07 -9.21
C MET A 35 12.44 2.84 -10.01
N ARG A 36 11.51 3.52 -9.34
CA ARG A 36 10.52 4.39 -9.99
C ARG A 36 11.19 5.51 -10.76
N VAL A 37 12.10 6.27 -10.15
CA VAL A 37 12.77 7.39 -10.84
C VAL A 37 13.58 6.91 -12.04
N LYS A 38 14.23 5.74 -11.96
CA LYS A 38 14.89 5.12 -13.13
C LYS A 38 13.91 4.82 -14.25
N GLN A 39 12.72 4.31 -13.93
CA GLN A 39 11.67 4.04 -14.92
C GLN A 39 11.10 5.32 -15.52
N GLU A 40 10.81 6.34 -14.70
CA GLU A 40 10.31 7.64 -15.16
C GLU A 40 11.30 8.32 -16.10
N ARG A 41 12.59 8.38 -15.74
CA ARG A 41 13.63 8.96 -16.60
C ARG A 41 13.81 8.19 -17.90
N LYS A 42 13.56 6.89 -17.90
CA LYS A 42 13.63 6.07 -19.12
C LYS A 42 12.45 6.34 -20.06
N LEU A 43 11.26 6.61 -19.53
CA LEU A 43 10.03 6.78 -20.32
C LEU A 43 9.77 8.24 -20.72
N PHE A 44 10.11 9.18 -19.84
CA PHE A 44 9.75 10.60 -19.99
C PHE A 44 10.95 11.54 -19.95
N HIS A 45 12.18 11.02 -19.79
CA HIS A 45 13.42 11.81 -19.64
C HIS A 45 13.47 12.77 -18.44
N VAL A 46 12.42 12.77 -17.63
CA VAL A 46 12.28 13.58 -16.42
C VAL A 46 11.95 12.70 -15.24
N ARG A 47 12.20 13.22 -14.04
CA ARG A 47 11.68 12.67 -12.79
C ARG A 47 10.34 13.35 -12.54
N VAL A 48 9.29 12.56 -12.40
CA VAL A 48 7.94 13.10 -12.18
C VAL A 48 7.84 13.55 -10.73
N GLU A 49 8.16 12.68 -9.79
CA GLU A 49 8.03 12.97 -8.35
C GLU A 49 9.35 12.79 -7.61
N ASP A 50 9.45 13.40 -6.42
CA ASP A 50 10.62 13.26 -5.55
C ASP A 50 10.91 11.76 -5.24
N SER A 51 12.16 11.28 -5.32
CA SER A 51 12.59 9.94 -4.92
C SER A 51 12.34 9.61 -3.44
N MET A 52 12.22 10.64 -2.58
CA MET A 52 11.96 10.45 -1.15
C MET A 52 10.47 10.36 -0.82
N ILE A 53 9.59 10.46 -1.82
CA ILE A 53 8.15 10.53 -1.59
C ILE A 53 7.58 9.22 -1.06
N GLU A 54 8.14 8.08 -1.51
CA GLU A 54 7.84 6.76 -0.95
C GLU A 54 8.15 6.68 0.54
N MET A 55 9.22 7.34 1.00
CA MET A 55 9.61 7.35 2.41
C MET A 55 8.69 8.26 3.23
N LYS A 56 8.27 9.40 2.70
CA LYS A 56 7.30 10.30 3.37
C LYS A 56 5.94 9.61 3.56
N GLU A 57 5.42 8.98 2.50
CA GLU A 57 4.15 8.23 2.55
C GLU A 57 4.27 6.90 3.30
N TYR A 58 5.49 6.45 3.59
CA TYR A 58 5.75 5.30 4.46
C TYR A 58 5.62 5.68 5.95
N ILE A 59 6.25 6.75 6.44
CA ILE A 59 6.32 7.03 7.89
C ILE A 59 4.99 7.50 8.46
N VAL A 60 4.42 8.58 7.91
CA VAL A 60 3.30 9.29 8.57
C VAL A 60 2.03 8.43 8.66
N PRO A 61 1.55 7.80 7.58
CA PRO A 61 0.36 6.95 7.67
C PRO A 61 0.58 5.73 8.57
N SER A 62 1.80 5.19 8.58
CA SER A 62 2.14 4.01 9.38
C SER A 62 2.05 4.28 10.88
N LEU A 63 2.56 5.42 11.35
CA LEU A 63 2.50 5.79 12.76
C LEU A 63 1.07 6.07 13.21
N VAL A 64 0.27 6.77 12.39
CA VAL A 64 -1.13 7.07 12.70
C VAL A 64 -1.95 5.79 12.85
N TRP A 65 -1.86 4.88 11.87
CA TRP A 65 -2.59 3.61 11.93
C TRP A 65 -1.99 2.65 12.96
N GLY A 66 -0.69 2.74 13.23
CA GLY A 66 -0.01 1.97 14.26
C GLY A 66 -0.51 2.35 15.65
N LEU A 67 -0.67 3.65 15.93
CA LEU A 67 -1.28 4.13 17.17
C LEU A 67 -2.73 3.66 17.30
N ILE A 68 -3.54 3.82 16.26
CA ILE A 68 -4.95 3.38 16.27
C ILE A 68 -5.06 1.88 16.55
N LEU A 69 -4.28 1.06 15.82
CA LEU A 69 -4.26 -0.38 16.05
C LEU A 69 -3.73 -0.75 17.42
N SER A 70 -2.67 -0.08 17.90
CA SER A 70 -2.09 -0.31 19.23
C SER A 70 -3.07 -0.02 20.34
N VAL A 71 -3.92 1.02 20.19
CA VAL A 71 -5.01 1.29 21.14
C VAL A 71 -6.05 0.16 21.08
N ILE A 72 -6.42 -0.31 19.89
CA ILE A 72 -7.42 -1.39 19.75
C ILE A 72 -6.88 -2.71 20.32
N THR A 73 -5.68 -3.14 19.93
CA THR A 73 -5.05 -4.36 20.45
C THR A 73 -4.72 -4.24 21.94
N GLY A 74 -4.33 -3.03 22.36
CA GLY A 74 -4.15 -2.62 23.75
C GLY A 74 -5.43 -2.47 24.57
N LEU A 75 -6.61 -2.45 23.94
CA LEU A 75 -7.96 -2.50 24.56
C LEU A 75 -8.70 -3.81 24.32
N LEU A 76 -8.15 -4.75 23.54
CA LEU A 76 -8.59 -6.16 23.44
C LEU A 76 -7.70 -7.15 24.21
N GLY A 77 -6.43 -6.82 24.37
CA GLY A 77 -5.51 -7.51 25.27
C GLY A 77 -4.87 -8.63 24.50
N LEU A 78 -4.58 -8.31 23.24
CA LEU A 78 -4.31 -9.30 22.22
C LEU A 78 -2.93 -9.88 22.50
N ALA A 79 -2.94 -11.06 23.09
CA ALA A 79 -1.76 -11.83 23.40
C ALA A 79 -1.34 -12.69 22.21
N VAL A 80 -0.06 -12.66 21.87
CA VAL A 80 0.53 -13.46 20.80
C VAL A 80 1.84 -14.07 21.29
N PRO A 81 2.12 -15.36 20.98
CA PRO A 81 3.36 -16.00 21.41
C PRO A 81 4.56 -15.36 20.70
N PHE A 82 5.68 -15.28 21.40
CA PHE A 82 6.90 -14.71 20.84
C PHE A 82 7.35 -15.44 19.56
N ASP A 83 7.21 -16.76 19.55
CA ASP A 83 7.59 -17.63 18.44
C ASP A 83 6.82 -17.29 17.15
N PHE A 84 5.55 -16.90 17.29
CA PHE A 84 4.74 -16.40 16.18
C PHE A 84 5.29 -15.07 15.63
N ILE A 85 5.66 -14.14 16.50
CA ILE A 85 6.23 -12.85 16.09
C ILE A 85 7.54 -13.07 15.31
N VAL A 86 8.39 -14.00 15.78
CA VAL A 86 9.63 -14.37 15.10
C VAL A 86 9.36 -14.94 13.70
N ILE A 87 8.42 -15.89 13.58
CA ILE A 87 8.08 -16.50 12.29
C ILE A 87 7.49 -15.47 11.32
N VAL A 88 6.59 -14.60 11.79
CA VAL A 88 6.08 -13.47 10.99
C VAL A 88 7.22 -12.57 10.53
N GLY A 89 8.16 -12.26 11.42
CA GLY A 89 9.34 -11.45 11.12
C GLY A 89 10.21 -12.07 10.02
N ILE A 90 10.44 -13.38 10.08
CA ILE A 90 11.17 -14.13 9.03
C ILE A 90 10.42 -14.05 7.70
N PHE A 91 9.11 -14.30 7.68
CA PHE A 91 8.31 -14.19 6.45
C PHE A 91 8.38 -12.80 5.83
N MET A 92 8.27 -11.75 6.66
CA MET A 92 8.40 -10.38 6.20
C MET A 92 9.78 -10.09 5.61
N LEU A 93 10.86 -10.55 6.26
CA LEU A 93 12.21 -10.42 5.73
C LEU A 93 12.37 -11.14 4.39
N LEU A 94 11.98 -12.41 4.30
CA LEU A 94 12.10 -13.19 3.07
C LEU A 94 11.31 -12.56 1.91
N ILE A 95 10.07 -12.15 2.16
CA ILE A 95 9.24 -11.51 1.13
C ILE A 95 9.79 -10.13 0.76
N SER A 96 10.36 -9.37 1.70
CA SER A 96 10.98 -8.08 1.40
C SER A 96 12.16 -8.21 0.42
N VAL A 97 12.97 -9.25 0.55
CA VAL A 97 14.10 -9.55 -0.36
C VAL A 97 13.62 -9.87 -1.76
N SER A 98 12.46 -10.52 -1.92
CA SER A 98 11.88 -10.85 -3.22
C SER A 98 11.51 -9.62 -4.07
N MET A 99 11.44 -8.42 -3.47
CA MET A 99 10.98 -7.16 -4.10
C MET A 99 9.55 -7.21 -4.68
N GLN A 100 8.81 -8.28 -4.40
CA GLN A 100 7.43 -8.44 -4.83
C GLN A 100 6.49 -7.86 -3.77
N ILE A 101 6.36 -6.53 -3.78
CA ILE A 101 5.63 -5.76 -2.77
C ILE A 101 4.19 -6.24 -2.53
N ARG A 102 3.53 -6.83 -3.54
CA ARG A 102 2.16 -7.37 -3.36
C ARG A 102 2.06 -8.41 -2.24
N PHE A 103 3.13 -9.18 -2.02
CA PHE A 103 3.15 -10.28 -1.06
C PHE A 103 3.47 -9.82 0.37
N LEU A 104 3.89 -8.57 0.58
CA LEU A 104 4.07 -7.98 1.91
C LEU A 104 2.73 -7.65 2.62
N SER A 105 1.58 -8.08 2.08
CA SER A 105 0.31 -7.95 2.79
C SER A 105 0.28 -8.82 4.05
N PRO A 106 -0.32 -8.35 5.17
CA PRO A 106 -0.57 -9.15 6.37
C PRO A 106 -1.32 -10.45 6.10
N ALA A 107 -2.19 -10.48 5.08
CA ALA A 107 -2.90 -11.69 4.68
C ALA A 107 -1.92 -12.83 4.35
N TYR A 108 -0.81 -12.54 3.66
CA TYR A 108 0.20 -13.54 3.34
C TYR A 108 1.21 -13.70 4.48
N THR A 109 1.79 -12.63 5.00
CA THR A 109 2.87 -12.72 6.01
C THR A 109 2.37 -13.34 7.32
N VAL A 110 1.29 -12.79 7.88
CA VAL A 110 0.72 -13.22 9.17
C VAL A 110 -0.13 -14.48 8.98
N GLY A 111 -0.89 -14.57 7.87
CA GLY A 111 -1.67 -15.75 7.54
C GLY A 111 -0.81 -17.01 7.31
N LEU A 112 0.25 -16.92 6.50
CA LEU A 112 1.15 -18.06 6.28
C LEU A 112 1.93 -18.43 7.53
N ALA A 113 2.38 -17.45 8.31
CA ALA A 113 3.02 -17.72 9.61
C ALA A 113 2.11 -18.55 10.52
N PHE A 114 0.82 -18.22 10.57
CA PHE A 114 -0.14 -18.97 11.36
C PHE A 114 -0.36 -20.40 10.84
N LEU A 115 -0.47 -20.57 9.51
CA LEU A 115 -0.57 -21.90 8.91
C LEU A 115 0.68 -22.76 9.17
N VAL A 116 1.87 -22.18 9.05
CA VAL A 116 3.13 -22.88 9.31
C VAL A 116 3.19 -23.33 10.77
N ILE A 117 2.86 -22.46 11.71
CA ILE A 117 2.81 -22.83 13.12
C ILE A 117 1.84 -23.97 13.37
N TYR A 118 0.63 -23.90 12.80
CA TYR A 118 -0.34 -24.96 12.94
C TYR A 118 0.17 -26.29 12.37
N ILE A 119 0.81 -26.27 11.20
CA ILE A 119 1.39 -27.47 10.59
C ILE A 119 2.49 -28.05 11.48
N LEU A 120 3.42 -27.22 11.97
CA LEU A 120 4.52 -27.66 12.84
C LEU A 120 4.00 -28.29 14.14
N TYR A 121 2.95 -27.72 14.72
CA TYR A 121 2.26 -28.27 15.88
C TYR A 121 1.67 -29.66 15.58
N VAL A 122 0.93 -29.81 14.47
CA VAL A 122 0.28 -31.08 14.10
C VAL A 122 1.30 -32.16 13.72
N THR A 123 2.40 -31.80 13.06
CA THR A 123 3.44 -32.76 12.67
C THR A 123 4.36 -33.15 13.82
N GLY A 124 4.27 -32.46 14.97
CA GLY A 124 5.20 -32.67 16.09
C GLY A 124 6.65 -32.45 15.66
N PHE A 125 6.91 -31.41 14.84
CA PHE A 125 8.25 -31.18 14.31
C PHE A 125 9.19 -30.68 15.41
N ASP A 126 9.98 -31.60 15.96
CA ASP A 126 11.01 -31.37 16.97
C ASP A 126 12.32 -30.82 16.32
N GLY A 127 12.24 -29.70 15.61
CA GLY A 127 13.38 -29.11 14.89
C GLY A 127 14.60 -28.73 15.76
N ILE A 128 15.47 -27.85 15.24
CA ILE A 128 16.62 -27.30 16.01
C ILE A 128 16.16 -26.43 17.20
N LEU A 129 14.91 -25.97 17.15
CA LEU A 129 14.27 -25.16 18.19
C LEU A 129 13.57 -26.10 19.18
N ASN A 130 13.88 -25.92 20.47
CA ASN A 130 13.38 -26.72 21.61
C ASN A 130 11.88 -27.04 21.52
N ASN A 131 11.42 -28.20 22.01
CA ASN A 131 10.01 -28.61 21.99
C ASN A 131 9.03 -27.60 22.61
N SER A 132 9.52 -26.69 23.46
CA SER A 132 8.76 -25.58 24.04
C SER A 132 8.44 -24.44 23.06
N PHE A 133 9.16 -24.32 21.94
CA PHE A 133 8.98 -23.26 20.92
C PHE A 133 7.75 -23.50 20.01
N PHE A 134 7.22 -24.74 19.99
CA PHE A 134 6.07 -25.11 19.15
C PHE A 134 4.88 -25.64 19.97
N ALA A 135 4.97 -25.60 21.30
CA ALA A 135 3.88 -25.97 22.20
C ALA A 135 2.81 -24.86 22.26
N PHE A 136 2.11 -24.63 21.14
CA PHE A 136 1.04 -23.65 21.07
C PHE A 136 -0.22 -24.18 21.75
N GLU A 137 -0.71 -23.45 22.75
CA GLU A 137 -2.06 -23.68 23.27
C GLU A 137 -3.08 -23.29 22.20
N GLN A 138 -4.00 -24.20 21.87
CA GLN A 138 -5.10 -23.94 20.94
C GLN A 138 -5.90 -22.68 21.31
N ALA A 139 -5.86 -22.31 22.57
CA ALA A 139 -6.50 -21.12 23.11
C ALA A 139 -5.96 -19.81 22.51
N ILE A 140 -4.74 -19.77 21.96
CA ILE A 140 -4.11 -18.55 21.42
C ILE A 140 -4.46 -18.29 19.94
N TYR A 141 -5.02 -19.29 19.24
CA TYR A 141 -5.40 -19.21 17.83
C TYR A 141 -6.39 -18.08 17.49
N PRO A 142 -7.43 -17.80 18.30
CA PRO A 142 -8.36 -16.71 18.02
C PRO A 142 -7.69 -15.34 18.06
N SER A 143 -6.72 -15.11 18.97
CA SER A 143 -5.99 -13.84 19.06
C SER A 143 -5.21 -13.54 17.78
N ILE A 144 -4.53 -14.55 17.23
CA ILE A 144 -3.80 -14.43 15.95
C ILE A 144 -4.78 -14.14 14.81
N ALA A 145 -5.91 -14.85 14.75
CA ALA A 145 -6.92 -14.62 13.72
C ALA A 145 -7.53 -13.20 13.80
N VAL A 146 -7.77 -12.68 15.01
CA VAL A 146 -8.24 -11.30 15.24
C VAL A 146 -7.20 -10.31 14.72
N LEU A 147 -5.92 -10.54 15.01
CA LEU A 147 -4.81 -9.72 14.52
C LEU A 147 -4.78 -9.68 12.97
N ILE A 148 -4.91 -10.82 12.30
CA ILE A 148 -4.99 -10.89 10.82
C ILE A 148 -6.14 -10.02 10.30
N GLY A 149 -7.33 -10.17 10.88
CA GLY A 149 -8.50 -9.37 10.49
C GLY A 149 -8.26 -7.87 10.63
N LEU A 150 -7.78 -7.42 11.79
CA LEU A 150 -7.48 -6.00 12.07
C LEU A 150 -6.41 -5.42 11.11
N LEU A 151 -5.36 -6.19 10.84
CA LEU A 151 -4.30 -5.77 9.92
C LEU A 151 -4.80 -5.65 8.47
N ILE A 152 -5.63 -6.59 7.99
CA ILE A 152 -6.21 -6.55 6.64
C ILE A 152 -7.19 -5.38 6.49
N ILE A 153 -8.01 -5.09 7.52
CA ILE A 153 -8.89 -3.92 7.52
C ILE A 153 -8.05 -2.64 7.35
N THR A 154 -7.00 -2.51 8.16
CA THR A 154 -6.09 -1.35 8.13
C THR A 154 -5.41 -1.21 6.77
N GLU A 155 -4.93 -2.31 6.21
CA GLU A 155 -4.35 -2.33 4.87
C GLU A 155 -5.36 -1.87 3.80
N GLY A 156 -6.60 -2.36 3.84
CA GLY A 156 -7.67 -1.91 2.93
C GLY A 156 -7.95 -0.41 3.04
N VAL A 157 -7.95 0.14 4.25
CA VAL A 157 -8.13 1.58 4.48
C VAL A 157 -6.93 2.39 3.96
N LEU A 158 -5.69 1.92 4.18
CA LEU A 158 -4.48 2.55 3.65
C LEU A 158 -4.49 2.56 2.12
N ILE A 159 -4.81 1.43 1.48
CA ILE A 159 -4.95 1.34 0.02
C ILE A 159 -5.98 2.35 -0.48
N ARG A 160 -7.15 2.42 0.16
CA ARG A 160 -8.22 3.34 -0.24
C ARG A 160 -7.83 4.81 -0.14
N LYS A 161 -7.16 5.21 0.96
CA LYS A 161 -6.83 6.61 1.23
C LYS A 161 -5.52 7.08 0.59
N ARG A 162 -4.54 6.18 0.47
CA ARG A 162 -3.14 6.51 0.12
C ARG A 162 -2.63 5.79 -1.12
N GLY A 163 -3.32 4.76 -1.62
CA GLY A 163 -2.86 3.95 -2.75
C GLY A 163 -2.72 4.70 -4.07
N ALA A 164 -3.50 5.77 -4.26
CA ALA A 164 -3.51 6.59 -5.47
C ALA A 164 -2.85 7.98 -5.30
N ILE A 165 -2.13 8.22 -4.20
CA ILE A 165 -1.32 9.44 -4.06
C ILE A 165 -0.11 9.30 -4.98
N GLN A 166 0.18 10.36 -5.75
CA GLN A 166 1.41 10.52 -6.55
C GLN A 166 1.75 9.29 -7.38
N VAL A 167 0.85 9.01 -8.31
CA VAL A 167 0.88 7.81 -9.14
C VAL A 167 1.91 7.99 -10.24
N SER A 168 2.75 6.97 -10.45
CA SER A 168 3.74 7.01 -11.52
C SER A 168 3.05 6.75 -12.87
N PRO A 169 3.16 7.67 -13.85
CA PRO A 169 2.74 7.40 -15.20
C PRO A 169 3.68 6.34 -15.82
N SER A 170 3.15 5.55 -16.74
CA SER A 170 3.92 4.57 -17.51
C SER A 170 3.27 4.37 -18.87
N VAL A 171 4.05 4.03 -19.88
CA VAL A 171 3.55 3.69 -21.22
C VAL A 171 3.83 2.20 -21.47
N GLU A 172 2.89 1.51 -22.13
CA GLU A 172 3.08 0.13 -22.57
C GLU A 172 2.41 -0.12 -23.92
N LYS A 173 2.85 -1.15 -24.65
CA LYS A 173 2.18 -1.56 -25.89
C LYS A 173 0.88 -2.30 -25.57
N GLY A 174 -0.23 -1.80 -26.09
CA GLY A 174 -1.53 -2.45 -26.01
C GLY A 174 -1.63 -3.71 -26.89
N LYS A 175 -2.73 -4.44 -26.76
CA LYS A 175 -3.00 -5.69 -27.53
C LYS A 175 -2.97 -5.48 -29.06
N ARG A 176 -3.21 -4.25 -29.52
CA ARG A 176 -3.23 -3.87 -30.94
C ARG A 176 -1.89 -3.28 -31.42
N GLY A 177 -0.83 -3.37 -30.62
CA GLY A 177 0.50 -2.84 -30.95
C GLY A 177 0.69 -1.32 -30.76
N LEU A 178 -0.40 -0.57 -30.54
CA LEU A 178 -0.35 0.86 -30.21
C LEU A 178 0.10 1.09 -28.78
N TYR A 179 0.86 2.17 -28.54
CA TYR A 179 1.22 2.60 -27.20
C TYR A 179 -0.01 3.13 -26.46
N ILE A 180 -0.15 2.73 -25.20
CA ILE A 180 -1.22 3.15 -24.29
C ILE A 180 -0.61 3.66 -22.99
N GLY A 181 -1.25 4.66 -22.41
CA GLY A 181 -0.90 5.15 -21.09
C GLY A 181 -1.44 4.22 -20.00
N THR A 182 -0.65 4.07 -18.95
CA THR A 182 -0.99 3.32 -17.75
C THR A 182 -0.51 4.07 -16.53
N GLN A 183 -1.11 3.74 -15.40
CA GLN A 183 -0.77 4.30 -14.12
C GLN A 183 -0.30 3.17 -13.21
N THR A 184 0.83 3.36 -12.53
CA THR A 184 1.43 2.36 -11.64
C THR A 184 1.69 2.93 -10.26
N THR A 185 1.43 2.11 -9.24
CA THR A 185 1.68 2.46 -7.84
C THR A 185 2.27 1.25 -7.12
N LYS A 186 3.31 1.49 -6.32
CA LYS A 186 3.92 0.52 -5.42
C LYS A 186 4.15 1.23 -4.10
N ARG A 187 3.54 0.73 -3.03
CA ARG A 187 3.57 1.34 -1.70
C ARG A 187 3.83 0.26 -0.66
N VAL A 188 4.55 0.66 0.38
CA VAL A 188 4.78 -0.13 1.58
C VAL A 188 4.48 0.78 2.75
N TRP A 189 3.83 0.26 3.77
CA TRP A 189 3.67 0.88 5.09
C TRP A 189 4.22 -0.08 6.14
N LEU A 190 4.79 0.43 7.23
CA LEU A 190 5.27 -0.37 8.36
C LEU A 190 4.53 0.06 9.61
N VAL A 191 3.42 -0.60 9.89
CA VAL A 191 2.51 -0.23 10.96
C VAL A 191 3.00 -0.87 12.27
N PRO A 192 3.55 -0.12 13.24
CA PRO A 192 3.93 -0.68 14.53
C PRO A 192 2.67 -0.91 15.38
N VAL A 193 2.46 -2.15 15.81
CA VAL A 193 1.28 -2.55 16.58
C VAL A 193 1.72 -3.07 17.94
N LEU A 194 1.13 -2.50 19.00
CA LEU A 194 1.33 -2.96 20.37
C LEU A 194 0.63 -4.31 20.57
N LEU A 195 1.39 -5.31 20.96
CA LEU A 195 0.91 -6.65 21.30
C LEU A 195 1.40 -7.02 22.69
N PHE A 196 0.82 -8.08 23.27
CA PHE A 196 1.29 -8.64 24.53
C PHE A 196 1.87 -10.03 24.31
N ILE A 197 2.98 -10.31 24.98
CA ILE A 197 3.58 -11.65 25.03
C ILE A 197 3.31 -12.23 26.43
N PRO A 198 2.93 -13.51 26.55
CA PRO A 198 2.80 -14.18 27.85
C PRO A 198 4.17 -14.32 28.56
N ASN A 199 4.15 -14.47 29.88
CA ASN A 199 5.32 -14.58 30.77
C ASN A 199 6.10 -13.28 30.98
N GLY A 200 5.41 -12.13 31.02
CA GLY A 200 6.02 -10.84 31.29
C GLY A 200 5.93 -10.35 32.75
N MET A 201 6.36 -9.12 33.01
CA MET A 201 6.40 -8.58 34.38
C MET A 201 5.11 -7.87 34.80
N LEU A 202 4.18 -7.60 33.87
CA LEU A 202 2.92 -6.93 34.19
C LEU A 202 1.90 -7.93 34.68
N ASN A 203 1.64 -7.90 35.99
CA ASN A 203 0.52 -8.60 36.60
C ASN A 203 -0.75 -7.75 36.49
N VAL A 204 -1.77 -8.27 35.79
CA VAL A 204 -3.10 -7.66 35.76
C VAL A 204 -4.11 -8.64 36.34
N SER A 205 -4.67 -8.28 37.48
CA SER A 205 -5.58 -9.13 38.27
C SER A 205 -7.07 -8.80 38.04
N GLY A 206 -7.45 -8.35 36.83
CA GLY A 206 -8.81 -7.88 36.54
C GLY A 206 -9.64 -8.85 35.69
N ASP A 207 -10.94 -8.99 35.98
CA ASP A 207 -11.85 -9.89 35.25
C ASP A 207 -12.22 -9.37 33.83
N PHE A 208 -12.06 -8.07 33.58
CA PHE A 208 -12.47 -7.42 32.33
C PHE A 208 -11.34 -7.30 31.29
N TRP A 209 -10.09 -7.50 31.73
CA TRP A 209 -8.90 -7.24 30.95
C TRP A 209 -7.80 -8.24 31.29
N PRO A 210 -7.20 -8.92 30.30
CA PRO A 210 -7.44 -8.86 28.85
C PRO A 210 -8.65 -9.66 28.32
N VAL A 211 -9.35 -9.12 27.32
CA VAL A 211 -10.56 -9.75 26.70
C VAL A 211 -10.21 -11.03 25.93
N PHE A 212 -8.99 -11.08 25.39
CA PHE A 212 -8.40 -12.21 24.69
C PHE A 212 -7.05 -12.62 25.32
N SER A 213 -7.01 -12.94 26.63
CA SER A 213 -5.92 -13.75 27.20
C SER A 213 -6.27 -15.21 27.31
N PHE A 214 -5.27 -16.03 27.08
CA PHE A 214 -5.35 -17.45 27.37
C PHE A 214 -4.06 -17.85 28.09
N GLY A 215 -4.18 -18.25 29.38
CA GLY A 215 -3.15 -18.96 30.14
C GLY A 215 -2.24 -18.15 31.08
N GLY A 216 -2.02 -16.85 30.87
CA GLY A 216 -1.05 -16.05 31.65
C GLY A 216 -1.67 -14.96 32.52
N THR A 217 -1.14 -14.72 33.72
CA THR A 217 -1.39 -13.50 34.51
C THR A 217 -0.35 -12.41 34.26
N ASP A 218 0.73 -12.80 33.59
CA ASP A 218 2.00 -12.10 33.45
C ASP A 218 2.23 -11.71 31.99
N TRP A 219 2.25 -10.40 31.71
CA TRP A 219 2.27 -9.86 30.35
C TRP A 219 3.45 -8.93 30.11
N SER A 220 4.00 -8.97 28.90
CA SER A 220 5.01 -8.00 28.45
C SER A 220 4.51 -7.29 27.19
N PRO A 221 4.44 -5.95 27.18
CA PRO A 221 4.06 -5.17 26.01
C PRO A 221 5.21 -5.10 25.01
N ILE A 222 4.94 -5.38 23.74
CA ILE A 222 5.91 -5.29 22.64
C ILE A 222 5.32 -4.54 21.45
N LEU A 223 6.12 -3.71 20.79
CA LEU A 223 5.73 -3.08 19.51
C LEU A 223 6.29 -3.86 18.34
N VAL A 224 5.39 -4.52 17.60
CA VAL A 224 5.77 -5.34 16.44
C VAL A 224 5.50 -4.57 15.16
N PRO A 225 6.51 -4.37 14.29
CA PRO A 225 6.34 -3.68 13.02
C PRO A 225 5.76 -4.60 11.94
N PHE A 226 4.52 -4.34 11.50
CA PHE A 226 3.87 -5.10 10.42
C PHE A 226 3.94 -4.37 9.08
N PHE A 227 4.53 -5.01 8.07
CA PHE A 227 4.45 -4.48 6.71
C PHE A 227 3.04 -4.60 6.13
N MET A 228 2.66 -3.59 5.35
CA MET A 228 1.47 -3.60 4.49
C MET A 228 1.89 -3.19 3.08
N GLY A 229 1.94 -4.18 2.18
CA GLY A 229 2.40 -4.02 0.82
C GLY A 229 1.27 -3.87 -0.20
N PHE A 230 1.35 -2.84 -1.03
CA PHE A 230 0.39 -2.58 -2.11
C PHE A 230 1.10 -2.35 -3.45
N SER A 231 0.63 -3.02 -4.50
CA SER A 231 1.13 -2.85 -5.85
C SER A 231 -0.01 -3.01 -6.85
N LEU A 232 -0.26 -1.98 -7.67
CA LEU A 232 -1.30 -2.00 -8.69
C LEU A 232 -0.83 -1.29 -9.95
N LYS A 233 -1.19 -1.86 -11.10
CA LYS A 233 -1.09 -1.23 -12.42
C LYS A 233 -2.51 -1.12 -12.96
N VAL A 234 -2.88 0.07 -13.41
CA VAL A 234 -4.22 0.39 -13.94
C VAL A 234 -4.07 0.97 -15.33
N LYS A 235 -4.92 0.50 -16.25
CA LYS A 235 -5.09 1.08 -17.58
C LYS A 235 -6.55 1.44 -17.87
N SER A 236 -7.51 0.86 -17.15
CA SER A 236 -8.95 0.98 -17.43
C SER A 236 -9.60 2.29 -16.99
N ASN A 237 -9.02 2.98 -16.01
CA ASN A 237 -9.56 4.18 -15.38
C ASN A 237 -8.43 4.95 -14.67
N LEU A 238 -8.77 6.04 -13.98
CA LEU A 238 -7.89 6.69 -13.03
C LEU A 238 -7.58 5.76 -11.84
N MET A 239 -6.32 5.73 -11.42
CA MET A 239 -5.84 4.92 -10.29
C MET A 239 -6.67 5.10 -9.03
N GLY A 240 -7.11 6.33 -8.72
CA GLY A 240 -7.94 6.64 -7.55
C GLY A 240 -9.21 5.79 -7.45
N ASN A 241 -9.93 5.65 -8.57
CA ASN A 241 -11.19 4.92 -8.63
C ASN A 241 -11.00 3.41 -8.48
N VAL A 242 -9.89 2.87 -9.00
CA VAL A 242 -9.59 1.43 -8.93
C VAL A 242 -9.01 1.06 -7.57
N ALA A 243 -8.02 1.83 -7.08
CA ALA A 243 -7.43 1.62 -5.76
C ALA A 243 -8.45 1.81 -4.64
N GLY A 244 -9.36 2.79 -4.75
CA GLY A 244 -10.43 3.00 -3.78
C GLY A 244 -11.37 1.80 -3.65
N ARG A 245 -11.82 1.24 -4.78
CA ARG A 245 -12.65 0.02 -4.81
C ARG A 245 -11.88 -1.21 -4.30
N LEU A 246 -10.63 -1.38 -4.72
CA LEU A 246 -9.79 -2.49 -4.26
C LEU A 246 -9.59 -2.42 -2.74
N GLY A 247 -9.28 -1.25 -2.20
CA GLY A 247 -9.15 -1.03 -0.75
C GLY A 247 -10.43 -1.34 0.01
N ASN A 248 -11.61 -0.99 -0.53
CA ASN A 248 -12.90 -1.39 0.05
C ASN A 248 -13.07 -2.91 0.09
N HIS A 249 -12.79 -3.62 -1.01
CA HIS A 249 -12.90 -5.08 -1.05
C HIS A 249 -11.92 -5.76 -0.07
N VAL A 250 -10.70 -5.24 0.05
CA VAL A 250 -9.72 -5.70 1.04
C VAL A 250 -10.22 -5.45 2.47
N ALA A 251 -10.79 -4.28 2.75
CA ALA A 251 -11.35 -3.98 4.07
C ALA A 251 -12.55 -4.89 4.42
N ILE A 252 -13.44 -5.15 3.45
CA ILE A 252 -14.56 -6.09 3.62
C ILE A 252 -14.05 -7.50 3.91
N LEU A 253 -13.02 -7.96 3.19
CA LEU A 253 -12.35 -9.23 3.51
C LEU A 253 -11.85 -9.25 4.95
N GLY A 254 -11.18 -8.18 5.39
CA GLY A 254 -10.72 -8.06 6.77
C GLY A 254 -11.85 -8.12 7.80
N ILE A 255 -13.01 -7.53 7.52
CA ILE A 255 -14.21 -7.63 8.38
C ILE A 255 -14.74 -9.07 8.43
N ILE A 256 -14.79 -9.77 7.29
CA ILE A 256 -15.21 -11.18 7.24
C ILE A 256 -14.25 -12.05 8.06
N VAL A 257 -12.93 -11.85 7.89
CA VAL A 257 -11.90 -12.57 8.64
C VAL A 257 -12.01 -12.28 10.14
N LEU A 258 -12.25 -11.02 10.52
CA LEU A 258 -12.44 -10.64 11.92
C LEU A 258 -13.69 -11.29 12.53
N ALA A 259 -14.80 -11.34 11.79
CA ALA A 259 -16.01 -12.03 12.24
C ALA A 259 -15.77 -13.53 12.46
N LEU A 260 -15.06 -14.19 11.54
CA LEU A 260 -14.63 -15.59 11.71
C LEU A 260 -13.69 -15.76 12.90
N ALA A 261 -12.75 -14.83 13.12
CA ALA A 261 -11.83 -14.86 14.24
C ALA A 261 -12.55 -14.77 15.60
N VAL A 262 -13.58 -13.93 15.70
CA VAL A 262 -14.42 -13.84 16.90
C VAL A 262 -15.18 -15.15 17.13
N ALA A 263 -15.72 -15.77 16.07
CA ALA A 263 -16.33 -17.10 16.16
C ALA A 263 -15.32 -18.19 16.59
N GLY A 264 -14.04 -17.97 16.28
CA GLY A 264 -12.91 -18.80 16.72
C GLY A 264 -12.78 -18.95 18.23
N LYS A 265 -13.34 -18.02 19.02
CA LYS A 265 -13.37 -18.12 20.49
C LYS A 265 -14.09 -19.38 20.98
N TRP A 266 -15.19 -19.76 20.34
CA TRP A 266 -15.95 -20.96 20.71
C TRP A 266 -15.40 -22.21 20.02
N TYR A 267 -14.86 -22.06 18.81
CA TYR A 267 -14.36 -23.16 18.00
C TYR A 267 -12.97 -22.81 17.45
N PRO A 268 -11.86 -23.20 18.11
CA PRO A 268 -10.50 -22.82 17.70
C PRO A 268 -10.15 -23.14 16.25
N ILE A 269 -10.75 -24.19 15.67
CA ILE A 269 -10.58 -24.56 14.25
C ILE A 269 -11.08 -23.48 13.29
N VAL A 270 -12.05 -22.65 13.69
CA VAL A 270 -12.57 -21.55 12.87
C VAL A 270 -11.53 -20.43 12.73
N SER A 271 -10.63 -20.27 13.71
CA SER A 271 -9.49 -19.34 13.60
C SER A 271 -8.57 -19.73 12.44
N LEU A 272 -8.32 -21.02 12.25
CA LEU A 272 -7.55 -21.54 11.11
C LEU A 272 -8.26 -21.25 9.78
N ALA A 273 -9.57 -21.49 9.73
CA ALA A 273 -10.38 -21.15 8.57
C ALA A 273 -10.33 -19.66 8.24
N ALA A 274 -10.33 -18.78 9.25
CA ALA A 274 -10.20 -17.33 9.07
C ALA A 274 -8.90 -16.95 8.34
N ALA A 275 -7.78 -17.58 8.69
CA ALA A 275 -6.50 -17.33 8.03
C ALA A 275 -6.43 -17.87 6.59
N ILE A 276 -7.04 -19.03 6.33
CA ILE A 276 -7.19 -19.56 4.97
C ILE A 276 -8.03 -18.60 4.13
N VAL A 277 -9.16 -18.12 4.67
CA VAL A 277 -10.03 -17.13 4.02
C VAL A 277 -9.28 -15.82 3.77
N ALA A 278 -8.44 -15.36 4.70
CA ALA A 278 -7.61 -14.19 4.51
C ALA A 278 -6.67 -14.33 3.31
N ILE A 279 -5.92 -15.44 3.23
CA ILE A 279 -4.95 -15.69 2.15
C ILE A 279 -5.68 -15.86 0.80
N LEU A 280 -6.66 -16.76 0.74
CA LEU A 280 -7.37 -17.08 -0.49
C LEU A 280 -8.20 -15.89 -0.97
N GLY A 281 -8.93 -15.24 -0.06
CA GLY A 281 -9.71 -14.04 -0.36
C GLY A 281 -8.82 -12.92 -0.92
N ARG A 282 -7.62 -12.73 -0.35
CA ARG A 282 -6.68 -11.73 -0.85
C ARG A 282 -6.16 -12.06 -2.25
N GLU A 283 -5.84 -13.33 -2.53
CA GLU A 283 -5.41 -13.73 -3.88
C GLU A 283 -6.56 -13.62 -4.89
N VAL A 284 -7.79 -13.99 -4.52
CA VAL A 284 -8.98 -13.86 -5.38
C VAL A 284 -9.21 -12.39 -5.74
N ILE A 285 -9.19 -11.48 -4.77
CA ILE A 285 -9.32 -10.03 -5.03
C ILE A 285 -8.25 -9.59 -6.03
N GLN A 286 -6.99 -9.92 -5.77
CA GLN A 286 -5.89 -9.52 -6.64
C GLN A 286 -6.02 -10.08 -8.07
N PHE A 287 -6.43 -11.36 -8.18
CA PHE A 287 -6.65 -12.03 -9.45
C PHE A 287 -7.77 -11.36 -10.25
N VAL A 288 -8.92 -11.08 -9.63
CA VAL A 288 -10.06 -10.42 -10.27
C VAL A 288 -9.67 -9.05 -10.80
N TYR A 289 -9.01 -8.20 -10.00
CA TYR A 289 -8.59 -6.87 -10.46
C TYR A 289 -7.55 -6.95 -11.58
N LYS A 290 -6.56 -7.84 -11.48
CA LYS A 290 -5.56 -8.03 -12.54
C LYS A 290 -6.20 -8.52 -13.84
N ASN A 291 -7.13 -9.47 -13.76
CA ASN A 291 -7.82 -9.99 -14.93
C ASN A 291 -8.72 -8.93 -15.57
N ASN A 292 -9.47 -8.17 -14.77
CA ASN A 292 -10.30 -7.07 -15.26
C ASN A 292 -9.45 -6.00 -15.95
N GLU A 293 -8.31 -5.60 -15.38
CA GLU A 293 -7.38 -4.67 -16.03
C GLU A 293 -6.79 -5.25 -17.33
N ASN A 294 -6.51 -6.56 -17.40
CA ASN A 294 -6.01 -7.18 -18.63
C ASN A 294 -7.06 -7.18 -19.77
N GLN A 295 -8.34 -7.32 -19.44
CA GLN A 295 -9.44 -7.37 -20.39
C GLN A 295 -9.99 -5.99 -20.75
N SER A 296 -9.83 -4.99 -19.89
CA SER A 296 -10.34 -3.63 -20.09
C SER A 296 -9.68 -2.88 -21.25
N ASN A 297 -10.45 -1.98 -21.86
CA ASN A 297 -9.92 -0.99 -22.79
C ASN A 297 -9.05 0.03 -22.05
N ALA A 298 -8.03 0.55 -22.73
CA ALA A 298 -7.18 1.59 -22.16
C ALA A 298 -7.95 2.92 -22.11
N PHE A 299 -7.94 3.55 -20.93
CA PHE A 299 -8.49 4.87 -20.68
C PHE A 299 -7.59 5.94 -21.30
N PHE A 300 -6.28 5.83 -21.08
CA PHE A 300 -5.28 6.75 -21.63
C PHE A 300 -4.86 6.29 -23.04
N THR A 301 -5.58 6.76 -24.05
CA THR A 301 -5.27 6.47 -25.45
C THR A 301 -4.96 7.75 -26.21
N SER A 302 -3.93 7.72 -27.05
CA SER A 302 -3.70 8.74 -28.06
C SER A 302 -4.82 8.64 -29.10
N GLY A 303 -5.55 9.73 -29.34
CA GLY A 303 -6.73 9.71 -30.19
C GLY A 303 -6.90 10.99 -30.99
N LYS A 304 -7.69 10.93 -32.06
CA LYS A 304 -8.00 12.07 -32.95
C LYS A 304 -8.87 13.16 -32.30
N LYS A 305 -9.16 13.06 -31.00
CA LYS A 305 -10.03 14.01 -30.28
C LYS A 305 -9.24 15.01 -29.42
N GLY A 306 -7.91 14.90 -29.38
CA GLY A 306 -7.03 15.75 -28.60
C GLY A 306 -5.94 14.95 -27.89
N LEU A 307 -4.98 15.67 -27.34
CA LEU A 307 -3.83 15.13 -26.61
C LEU A 307 -4.23 14.69 -25.19
N MET A 308 -4.00 13.42 -24.86
CA MET A 308 -4.35 12.85 -23.55
C MET A 308 -3.26 13.14 -22.51
N ILE A 309 -3.64 13.74 -21.39
CA ILE A 309 -2.72 13.99 -20.27
C ILE A 309 -2.61 12.71 -19.43
N LEU A 310 -1.42 12.09 -19.44
CA LEU A 310 -1.12 10.90 -18.63
C LEU A 310 -0.66 11.25 -17.22
N GLY A 311 0.03 12.38 -17.09
CA GLY A 311 0.54 12.92 -15.84
C GLY A 311 0.90 14.40 -15.98
N VAL A 312 1.10 15.06 -14.86
CA VAL A 312 1.52 16.46 -14.77
C VAL A 312 2.70 16.52 -13.83
N LEU A 313 3.76 17.24 -14.22
CA LEU A 313 4.92 17.42 -13.37
C LEU A 313 4.58 18.37 -12.20
N PRO A 314 4.99 18.06 -10.97
CA PRO A 314 4.94 18.99 -9.86
C PRO A 314 5.71 20.27 -10.17
N GLU A 315 5.27 21.38 -9.57
CA GLU A 315 5.81 22.73 -9.70
C GLU A 315 5.82 23.28 -11.15
N SER A 316 5.15 22.60 -12.07
CA SER A 316 5.08 22.99 -13.49
C SER A 316 3.95 23.98 -13.79
N PRO A 317 4.00 24.71 -14.94
CA PRO A 317 2.89 25.53 -15.40
C PRO A 317 1.55 24.78 -15.47
N ALA A 318 1.57 23.52 -15.91
CA ALA A 318 0.40 22.66 -15.98
C ALA A 318 -0.22 22.39 -14.60
N GLU A 319 0.60 22.16 -13.57
CA GLU A 319 0.10 22.01 -12.19
C GLU A 319 -0.49 23.34 -11.68
N ARG A 320 0.17 24.48 -11.94
CA ARG A 320 -0.34 25.81 -11.57
C ARG A 320 -1.68 26.14 -12.25
N MET A 321 -1.89 25.64 -13.46
CA MET A 321 -3.18 25.71 -14.18
C MET A 321 -4.22 24.72 -13.66
N GLY A 322 -3.84 23.84 -12.73
CA GLY A 322 -4.70 22.81 -12.16
C GLY A 322 -5.08 21.71 -13.15
N LEU A 323 -4.23 21.43 -14.15
CA LEU A 323 -4.41 20.31 -15.07
C LEU A 323 -4.26 18.98 -14.32
N LYS A 324 -5.00 17.96 -14.74
CA LYS A 324 -5.01 16.64 -14.10
C LYS A 324 -4.81 15.52 -15.11
N ALA A 325 -4.24 14.42 -14.64
CA ALA A 325 -4.17 13.19 -15.41
C ALA A 325 -5.59 12.71 -15.76
N GLY A 326 -5.78 12.28 -17.01
CA GLY A 326 -7.06 11.85 -17.55
C GLY A 326 -7.86 12.94 -18.25
N GLU A 327 -7.43 14.20 -18.15
CA GLU A 327 -7.99 15.29 -18.95
C GLU A 327 -7.42 15.29 -20.38
N ARG A 328 -8.21 15.79 -21.35
CA ARG A 328 -7.84 15.85 -22.76
C ARG A 328 -7.63 17.28 -23.21
N LEU A 329 -6.40 17.62 -23.58
CA LEU A 329 -6.07 18.91 -24.18
C LEU A 329 -6.48 18.92 -25.65
N THR A 330 -7.31 19.89 -26.05
CA THR A 330 -7.85 19.96 -27.41
C THR A 330 -7.36 21.16 -28.18
N ARG A 331 -7.21 22.32 -27.52
CA ARG A 331 -6.63 23.51 -28.13
C ARG A 331 -5.65 24.22 -27.23
N VAL A 332 -4.67 24.87 -27.87
CA VAL A 332 -3.67 25.74 -27.26
C VAL A 332 -3.59 27.01 -28.08
N ASN A 333 -3.81 28.17 -27.47
CA ASN A 333 -3.81 29.47 -28.14
C ASN A 333 -4.73 29.51 -29.39
N GLY A 334 -5.85 28.77 -29.34
CA GLY A 334 -6.80 28.66 -30.46
C GLY A 334 -6.44 27.62 -31.52
N GLN A 335 -5.24 27.05 -31.51
CA GLN A 335 -4.85 25.96 -32.42
C GLN A 335 -5.19 24.59 -31.84
N GLN A 336 -5.60 23.66 -32.71
CA GLN A 336 -5.96 22.32 -32.30
C GLN A 336 -4.72 21.43 -32.15
N VAL A 337 -4.67 20.65 -31.07
CA VAL A 337 -3.50 19.86 -30.70
C VAL A 337 -3.88 18.39 -30.48
N TYR A 338 -3.16 17.50 -31.15
CA TYR A 338 -3.38 16.05 -31.09
C TYR A 338 -2.16 15.26 -30.60
N ASN A 339 -0.96 15.83 -30.68
CA ASN A 339 0.30 15.20 -30.29
C ASN A 339 1.23 16.22 -29.60
N SER A 340 2.32 15.74 -28.99
CA SER A 340 3.29 16.61 -28.28
C SER A 340 4.00 17.61 -29.20
N GLU A 341 4.19 17.31 -30.49
CA GLU A 341 4.83 18.24 -31.44
C GLU A 341 3.94 19.45 -31.71
N GLN A 342 2.65 19.22 -31.98
CA GLN A 342 1.67 20.28 -32.16
C GLN A 342 1.47 21.09 -30.88
N LEU A 343 1.58 20.46 -29.70
CA LEU A 343 1.58 21.18 -28.43
C LEU A 343 2.73 22.17 -28.38
N TYR A 344 3.93 21.69 -28.69
CA TYR A 344 5.14 22.52 -28.70
C TYR A 344 5.04 23.66 -29.70
N GLU A 345 4.57 23.41 -30.92
CA GLU A 345 4.35 24.43 -31.94
C GLU A 345 3.31 25.48 -31.51
N ALA A 346 2.16 25.05 -30.98
CA ALA A 346 1.09 25.95 -30.56
C ALA A 346 1.49 26.84 -29.36
N LEU A 347 2.38 26.36 -28.49
CA LEU A 347 2.95 27.14 -27.39
C LEU A 347 3.90 28.25 -27.88
N GLN A 348 4.58 28.06 -29.02
CA GLN A 348 5.50 29.08 -29.55
C GLN A 348 4.81 30.32 -30.08
N ILE A 349 3.52 30.23 -30.44
CA ILE A 349 2.71 31.34 -30.97
C ILE A 349 2.60 32.47 -29.95
N ASN A 350 2.46 32.13 -28.67
CA ASN A 350 2.44 33.10 -27.59
C ASN A 350 3.26 32.59 -26.40
N ARG A 351 4.50 33.10 -26.31
CA ARG A 351 5.46 32.68 -25.29
C ARG A 351 5.20 33.25 -23.90
N ALA A 352 4.39 34.32 -23.80
CA ALA A 352 4.15 35.01 -22.54
C ALA A 352 2.82 34.59 -21.89
N HIS A 353 1.85 34.15 -22.68
CA HIS A 353 0.54 33.78 -22.18
C HIS A 353 0.00 32.57 -22.93
N CYS A 354 -0.45 31.57 -22.17
CA CYS A 354 -1.00 30.35 -22.73
C CYS A 354 -2.46 30.19 -22.33
N LYS A 355 -3.32 29.97 -23.34
CA LYS A 355 -4.74 29.63 -23.14
C LYS A 355 -4.98 28.22 -23.64
N LEU A 356 -5.54 27.37 -22.79
CA LEU A 356 -5.82 25.97 -23.07
C LEU A 356 -7.32 25.69 -23.05
N GLU A 357 -7.77 24.86 -23.98
CA GLU A 357 -9.11 24.24 -23.97
C GLU A 357 -8.97 22.76 -23.65
N VAL A 358 -9.48 22.35 -22.49
CA VAL A 358 -9.31 21.01 -21.94
C VAL A 358 -10.68 20.39 -21.67
N TYR A 359 -10.86 19.12 -22.00
CA TYR A 359 -12.01 18.34 -21.56
C TYR A 359 -11.64 17.56 -20.31
N ASP A 360 -12.41 17.74 -19.24
CA ASP A 360 -12.29 16.91 -18.05
C ASP A 360 -12.77 15.48 -18.34
N THR A 361 -12.52 14.57 -17.39
CA THR A 361 -12.98 13.19 -17.32
C THR A 361 -14.50 13.01 -17.50
N ASN A 362 -15.30 14.05 -17.24
CA ASN A 362 -16.75 14.09 -17.48
C ASN A 362 -17.14 14.67 -18.85
N GLU A 363 -16.19 14.83 -19.77
CA GLU A 363 -16.37 15.45 -21.10
C GLU A 363 -16.88 16.91 -21.07
N GLN A 364 -16.64 17.62 -19.96
CA GLN A 364 -16.96 19.04 -19.84
C GLN A 364 -15.75 19.90 -20.23
N ILE A 365 -16.01 20.98 -20.97
CA ILE A 365 -14.98 21.92 -21.40
C ILE A 365 -14.57 22.80 -20.23
N ARG A 366 -13.27 22.87 -19.98
CA ARG A 366 -12.61 23.77 -19.05
C ARG A 366 -11.59 24.62 -19.81
N LEU A 367 -11.72 25.93 -19.68
CA LEU A 367 -10.76 26.89 -20.20
C LEU A 367 -9.80 27.26 -19.07
N VAL A 368 -8.50 27.04 -19.27
CA VAL A 368 -7.48 27.45 -18.30
C VAL A 368 -6.45 28.33 -18.99
N GLN A 369 -5.90 29.28 -18.24
CA GLN A 369 -4.91 30.22 -18.76
C GLN A 369 -3.87 30.54 -17.69
N ASN A 370 -2.64 30.80 -18.12
CA ASN A 370 -1.56 31.23 -17.23
C ASN A 370 -0.52 32.02 -18.02
N ALA A 371 0.17 32.91 -17.33
CA ALA A 371 1.39 33.50 -17.84
C ALA A 371 2.53 32.45 -17.80
N LEU A 372 3.38 32.47 -18.82
CA LEU A 372 4.58 31.65 -18.90
C LEU A 372 5.80 32.51 -18.64
N TYR A 373 6.74 31.98 -17.85
CA TYR A 373 7.97 32.67 -17.46
C TYR A 373 9.19 32.01 -18.08
N GLU A 374 10.28 32.78 -18.24
CA GLU A 374 11.57 32.21 -18.65
C GLU A 374 12.06 31.19 -17.62
N GLY A 375 12.37 29.98 -18.09
CA GLY A 375 12.75 28.84 -17.24
C GLY A 375 11.60 27.87 -16.92
N ASP A 376 10.36 28.19 -17.31
CA ASP A 376 9.25 27.24 -17.23
C ASP A 376 9.50 25.98 -18.10
N HIS A 377 8.92 24.85 -17.67
CA HIS A 377 9.12 23.57 -18.33
C HIS A 377 8.64 23.58 -19.78
N HIS A 378 9.44 22.98 -20.67
CA HIS A 378 9.04 22.74 -22.05
C HIS A 378 7.78 21.85 -22.05
N GLU A 379 6.82 22.15 -22.94
CA GLU A 379 5.50 21.49 -22.99
C GLU A 379 4.66 21.65 -21.71
N LEU A 380 4.85 22.73 -20.93
CA LEU A 380 4.11 23.07 -19.70
C LEU A 380 4.29 22.05 -18.55
N GLY A 381 5.09 21.01 -18.73
CA GLY A 381 5.21 19.88 -17.80
C GLY A 381 4.10 18.83 -17.94
N ILE A 382 3.47 18.74 -19.12
CA ILE A 382 2.47 17.71 -19.43
C ILE A 382 3.17 16.43 -19.87
N LEU A 383 2.79 15.29 -19.28
CA LEU A 383 3.27 13.97 -19.69
C LEU A 383 2.21 13.30 -20.56
N THR A 384 2.60 12.81 -21.72
CA THR A 384 1.69 12.23 -22.74
C THR A 384 2.08 10.79 -23.05
N VAL A 385 1.25 10.09 -23.81
CA VAL A 385 1.54 8.71 -24.25
C VAL A 385 2.54 8.70 -25.43
N ASP A 386 2.57 9.77 -26.22
CA ASP A 386 3.37 9.86 -27.46
C ASP A 386 4.84 10.22 -27.20
N SER A 387 5.21 10.61 -25.98
CA SER A 387 6.58 11.00 -25.63
C SER A 387 7.61 9.88 -25.83
N GLU A 388 7.18 8.62 -25.91
CA GLU A 388 8.06 7.45 -26.16
C GLU A 388 8.35 7.22 -27.66
N LEU A 389 7.59 7.83 -28.58
CA LEU A 389 7.77 7.62 -30.03
C LEU A 389 9.00 8.35 -30.59
N LYS A 390 9.62 9.24 -29.83
CA LYS A 390 10.85 9.94 -30.23
C LYS A 390 12.06 9.07 -29.91
N ARG A 391 12.46 8.25 -30.88
CA ARG A 391 13.77 7.61 -30.95
C ARG A 391 14.46 7.95 -32.26
#